data_AF-A0A9X1PN36-F1
#
_entry.id   AF-A0A9X1PN36-F1
#
_cell.length_a   1.000
_cell.length_b   1.000
_cell.length_c   1.000
_cell.angle_alpha   90.00
_cell.angle_beta   90.00
_cell.angle_gamma   90.00
#
_symmetry.space_group_name_H-M   'P 1'
#
loop_
_entity.id
_entity.type
_entity.pdbx_description
1 polymer ?
#
loop_
_entity_poly.entity_id
_entity_poly.type
_entity_poly.pdbx_seq_one_letter_code
_entity_poly.pdbx_strand_id
1 'polypeptide(L)'
;MKIASQTLSEYCPSLLLLHQYVEMLGITANRTLLRKELIACPNYPNISLRDIIKFLDIANIASSTMRLTPEVIGHLEPPFIAQVKEENGAKYLNLVKKMADNQIVLYAPNQGETIVTYLDFIDKWTGIVLVAGASGDLPEIPSKRDPELLAIEKYKKKSIKLIPDFFSRNECLEIIDYTESRNGYFKSTVTDKNGEVKIDGSRTSYSINLSSRELSLYPVIRDRTADMLKVRKSHIEGLQCVRYASGQWFNPHLDTNDKLRRRHTLLVYLNEDFSGGETYFPELMLKISPSTGKALHFMNEDSRGNILPFSLHAGLPVQNGVKYACNIWVKSRPATH
;
A
#
# COMPACT_ATOMS: atom_id res chain seq x y z
N MET A 1 -3.40 43.25 18.61
CA MET A 1 -4.10 42.51 19.68
C MET A 1 -4.04 41.02 19.34
N LYS A 2 -3.25 40.22 20.08
CA LYS A 2 -3.17 38.75 19.94
C LYS A 2 -4.49 38.14 20.42
N ILE A 3 -5.42 37.87 19.52
CA ILE A 3 -6.57 37.02 19.82
C ILE A 3 -6.03 35.59 19.74
N ALA A 4 -6.11 34.87 20.86
CA ALA A 4 -5.57 33.52 21.03
C ALA A 4 -6.11 32.57 19.95
N SER A 5 -5.23 31.77 19.34
CA SER A 5 -5.57 30.72 18.36
C SER A 5 -6.66 29.76 18.86
N GLN A 6 -6.84 29.65 20.19
CA GLN A 6 -7.88 28.87 20.86
C GLN A 6 -9.32 29.30 20.54
N THR A 7 -9.58 30.57 20.20
CA THR A 7 -10.97 31.03 19.92
C THR A 7 -11.41 30.84 18.46
N LEU A 8 -10.48 30.57 17.54
CA LEU A 8 -10.79 30.31 16.12
C LEU A 8 -11.01 28.81 15.84
N SER A 9 -10.33 27.92 16.57
CA SER A 9 -10.52 26.47 16.47
C SER A 9 -11.91 26.00 16.90
N GLU A 10 -12.55 26.68 17.86
CA GLU A 10 -13.89 26.32 18.34
C GLU A 10 -15.04 26.79 17.43
N TYR A 11 -14.81 27.79 16.57
CA TYR A 11 -15.87 28.42 15.76
C TYR A 11 -15.75 28.18 14.25
N CYS A 12 -14.56 27.86 13.71
CA CYS A 12 -14.45 27.56 12.28
C CYS A 12 -13.22 26.70 11.93
N PRO A 13 -13.36 25.37 12.01
CA PRO A 13 -12.35 24.39 11.60
C PRO A 13 -11.71 24.74 10.25
N SER A 14 -12.53 24.98 9.23
CA SER A 14 -12.06 25.17 7.86
C SER A 14 -11.30 26.48 7.62
N LEU A 15 -11.59 27.53 8.40
CA LEU A 15 -10.81 28.78 8.37
C LEU A 15 -9.40 28.55 8.89
N LEU A 16 -9.26 27.73 9.93
CA LEU A 16 -7.97 27.44 10.53
C LEU A 16 -7.11 26.60 9.57
N LEU A 17 -7.72 25.65 8.86
CA LEU A 17 -7.07 24.91 7.76
C LEU A 17 -6.52 25.87 6.70
N LEU A 18 -7.37 26.77 6.21
CA LEU A 18 -7.05 27.67 5.11
C LEU A 18 -6.03 28.73 5.50
N HIS A 19 -6.14 29.26 6.73
CA HIS A 19 -5.16 30.18 7.28
C HIS A 19 -3.78 29.52 7.37
N GLN A 20 -3.69 28.30 7.92
CA GLN A 20 -2.43 27.58 7.96
C GLN A 20 -1.89 27.30 6.56
N TYR A 21 -2.76 26.95 5.61
CA TYR A 21 -2.33 26.66 4.24
C TYR A 21 -1.69 27.88 3.57
N VAL A 22 -2.37 29.02 3.59
CA VAL A 22 -1.89 30.29 3.00
C VAL A 22 -0.62 30.77 3.72
N GLU A 23 -0.54 30.60 5.05
CA GLU A 23 0.65 30.93 5.84
C GLU A 23 1.85 30.07 5.45
N MET A 24 1.67 28.76 5.22
CA MET A 24 2.74 27.87 4.75
C MET A 24 3.20 28.15 3.33
N LEU A 25 2.31 28.66 2.48
CA LEU A 25 2.68 29.15 1.14
C LEU A 25 3.47 30.47 1.19
N GLY A 26 3.65 31.07 2.37
CA GLY A 26 4.32 32.36 2.52
C GLY A 26 3.52 33.54 1.96
N ILE A 27 2.22 33.36 1.72
CA ILE A 27 1.38 34.37 1.09
C ILE A 27 0.82 35.31 2.16
N THR A 28 1.05 36.62 2.00
CA THR A 28 0.52 37.66 2.87
C THR A 28 -0.93 37.99 2.52
N ALA A 29 -1.87 37.28 3.14
CA ALA A 29 -3.31 37.53 2.94
C ALA A 29 -3.90 38.49 3.98
N ASN A 30 -4.77 39.41 3.54
CA ASN A 30 -5.45 40.37 4.43
C ASN A 30 -6.48 39.64 5.31
N ARG A 31 -6.08 39.29 6.54
CA ARG A 31 -6.89 38.54 7.52
C ARG A 31 -8.30 39.08 7.72
N THR A 32 -8.52 40.39 7.62
CA THR A 32 -9.85 41.02 7.78
C THR A 32 -10.75 40.72 6.58
N LEU A 33 -10.21 40.81 5.36
CA LEU A 33 -10.92 40.43 4.13
C LEU A 33 -11.24 38.94 4.13
N LEU A 34 -10.25 38.11 4.46
CA LEU A 34 -10.41 36.65 4.53
C LEU A 34 -11.53 36.25 5.50
N ARG A 35 -11.59 36.88 6.69
CA ARG A 35 -12.62 36.59 7.67
C ARG A 35 -14.02 36.99 7.18
N LYS A 36 -14.15 38.12 6.47
CA LYS A 36 -15.43 38.62 5.96
C LYS A 36 -16.02 37.70 4.88
N GLU A 37 -15.21 37.32 3.90
CA GLU A 37 -15.64 36.45 2.80
C GLU A 37 -16.02 35.04 3.28
N LEU A 38 -15.31 34.54 4.29
CA LEU A 38 -15.55 33.21 4.82
C LEU A 38 -16.83 33.12 5.65
N ILE A 39 -17.17 34.16 6.42
CA ILE A 39 -18.48 34.27 7.12
C ILE A 39 -19.63 34.39 6.11
N ALA A 40 -19.39 34.99 4.94
CA ALA A 40 -20.39 35.13 3.89
C ALA A 40 -20.65 33.83 3.10
N CYS A 41 -19.87 32.76 3.32
CA CYS A 41 -20.05 31.48 2.64
C CYS A 41 -21.36 30.80 3.08
N PRO A 42 -22.25 30.40 2.15
CA PRO A 42 -23.55 29.81 2.48
C PRO A 42 -23.46 28.53 3.34
N ASN A 43 -22.37 27.79 3.19
CA ASN A 43 -22.14 26.51 3.89
C ASN A 43 -21.30 26.66 5.17
N TYR A 44 -21.03 27.88 5.63
CA TYR A 44 -20.31 28.12 6.86
C TYR A 44 -20.99 27.42 8.06
N PRO A 45 -20.25 26.70 8.95
CA PRO A 45 -18.78 26.60 9.04
C PRO A 45 -18.13 25.46 8.22
N ASN A 46 -18.93 24.63 7.54
CA ASN A 46 -18.49 23.48 6.74
C ASN A 46 -18.29 23.88 5.27
N ILE A 47 -17.15 24.49 4.97
CA ILE A 47 -16.83 24.95 3.61
C ILE A 47 -16.32 23.78 2.75
N SER A 48 -16.76 23.74 1.49
CA SER A 48 -16.32 22.75 0.51
C SER A 48 -14.99 23.15 -0.14
N LEU A 49 -14.36 22.23 -0.89
CA LEU A 49 -13.21 22.57 -1.76
C LEU A 49 -13.55 23.72 -2.72
N ARG A 50 -14.79 23.79 -3.20
CA ARG A 50 -15.25 24.86 -4.09
C ARG A 50 -15.25 26.22 -3.40
N ASP A 51 -15.59 26.25 -2.12
CA ASP A 51 -15.58 27.47 -1.31
C ASP A 51 -14.14 27.91 -0.99
N ILE A 52 -13.22 26.96 -0.78
CA ILE A 52 -11.78 27.23 -0.63
C ILE A 52 -11.20 27.85 -1.91
N ILE A 53 -11.53 27.31 -3.09
CA ILE A 53 -11.06 27.87 -4.38
C ILE A 53 -11.52 29.31 -4.53
N LYS A 54 -12.81 29.59 -4.32
CA LYS A 54 -13.35 30.96 -4.39
C LYS A 54 -12.60 31.93 -3.46
N PHE A 55 -12.25 31.45 -2.26
CA PHE A 55 -11.48 32.24 -1.32
C PHE A 55 -10.06 32.54 -1.84
N LEU A 56 -9.38 31.53 -2.38
CA LEU A 56 -8.05 31.68 -2.96
C LEU A 56 -8.09 32.66 -4.15
N ASP A 57 -9.12 32.60 -4.99
CA ASP A 57 -9.35 33.53 -6.09
C ASP A 57 -9.49 34.99 -5.60
N ILE A 58 -10.25 35.23 -4.52
CA ILE A 58 -10.40 36.57 -3.93
C ILE A 58 -9.05 37.07 -3.36
N ALA A 59 -8.24 36.17 -2.83
CA ALA A 59 -6.90 36.47 -2.36
C ALA A 59 -5.86 36.59 -3.50
N ASN A 60 -6.28 36.47 -4.75
CA ASN A 60 -5.41 36.46 -5.95
C ASN A 60 -4.34 35.35 -5.90
N ILE A 61 -4.71 34.19 -5.36
CA ILE A 61 -3.87 33.01 -5.24
C ILE A 61 -4.34 31.99 -6.29
N ALA A 62 -3.47 31.63 -7.22
CA ALA A 62 -3.77 30.60 -8.20
C ALA A 62 -3.96 29.27 -7.47
N SER A 63 -5.03 28.53 -7.80
CA SER A 63 -5.31 27.24 -7.21
C SER A 63 -5.89 26.27 -8.22
N SER A 64 -5.67 24.97 -7.99
CA SER A 64 -6.20 23.90 -8.85
C SER A 64 -6.55 22.67 -8.04
N THR A 65 -7.60 21.96 -8.46
CA THR A 65 -7.99 20.67 -7.90
C THR A 65 -7.66 19.56 -8.88
N MET A 66 -7.09 18.47 -8.37
CA MET A 66 -6.53 17.42 -9.21
C MET A 66 -6.85 16.06 -8.63
N ARG A 67 -7.03 15.08 -9.53
CA ARG A 67 -7.14 13.67 -9.15
C ARG A 67 -5.83 12.96 -9.44
N LEU A 68 -5.12 12.58 -8.39
CA LEU A 68 -3.82 11.93 -8.45
C LEU A 68 -3.94 10.46 -8.06
N THR A 69 -2.93 9.68 -8.39
CA THR A 69 -2.75 8.30 -7.92
C THR A 69 -1.75 8.27 -6.77
N PRO A 70 -1.69 7.17 -5.97
CA PRO A 70 -0.69 7.03 -4.91
C PRO A 70 0.74 7.20 -5.38
N GLU A 71 1.04 6.86 -6.64
CA GLU A 71 2.38 7.03 -7.21
C GLU A 71 2.71 8.49 -7.47
N VAL A 72 1.76 9.24 -8.03
CA VAL A 72 1.99 10.65 -8.36
C VAL A 72 2.07 11.53 -7.11
N ILE A 73 1.19 11.30 -6.11
CA ILE A 73 1.16 12.12 -4.90
C ILE A 73 2.43 11.97 -4.04
N GLY A 74 3.14 10.84 -4.14
CA GLY A 74 4.40 10.61 -3.43
C GLY A 74 5.52 11.56 -3.85
N HIS A 75 5.40 12.14 -5.05
CA HIS A 75 6.34 13.10 -5.61
C HIS A 75 5.80 14.54 -5.56
N LEU A 76 4.62 14.78 -4.99
CA LEU A 76 4.06 16.12 -4.84
C LEU A 76 4.67 16.82 -3.62
N GLU A 77 5.25 18.00 -3.81
CA GLU A 77 5.83 18.77 -2.72
C GLU A 77 4.74 19.41 -1.83
N PRO A 78 4.78 19.22 -0.50
CA PRO A 78 3.94 19.97 0.44
C PRO A 78 4.30 21.47 0.48
N PRO A 79 3.36 22.37 0.84
CA PRO A 79 2.04 22.07 1.37
C PRO A 79 0.95 21.92 0.30
N PHE A 80 -0.02 21.06 0.57
CA PHE A 80 -1.26 20.96 -0.22
C PHE A 80 -2.42 20.45 0.63
N ILE A 81 -3.66 20.68 0.19
CA ILE A 81 -4.86 20.17 0.87
C ILE A 81 -5.25 18.84 0.23
N ALA A 82 -5.41 17.78 1.02
CA ALA A 82 -5.88 16.48 0.58
C ALA A 82 -7.29 16.20 1.11
N GLN A 83 -8.16 15.65 0.25
CA GLN A 83 -9.46 15.15 0.69
C GLN A 83 -9.34 13.69 1.13
N VAL A 84 -9.64 13.44 2.40
CA VAL A 84 -9.66 12.10 3.01
C VAL A 84 -11.10 11.68 3.34
N LYS A 85 -11.30 10.37 3.49
CA LYS A 85 -12.58 9.73 3.81
C LYS A 85 -12.43 8.95 5.12
N GLU A 86 -13.35 9.15 6.05
CA GLU A 86 -13.46 8.36 7.28
C GLU A 86 -14.22 7.04 7.04
N GLU A 87 -14.16 6.13 8.01
CA GLU A 87 -14.82 4.82 7.95
C GLU A 87 -16.34 4.93 7.74
N ASN A 88 -16.97 5.94 8.34
CA ASN A 88 -18.40 6.24 8.18
C ASN A 88 -18.77 6.84 6.81
N GLY A 89 -17.79 7.06 5.94
CA GLY A 89 -17.97 7.61 4.60
C GLY A 89 -17.93 9.13 4.50
N ALA A 90 -17.85 9.84 5.62
CA ALA A 90 -17.73 11.29 5.63
C ALA A 90 -16.37 11.72 5.06
N LYS A 91 -16.36 12.87 4.38
CA LYS A 91 -15.18 13.41 3.70
C LYS A 91 -14.70 14.66 4.40
N TYR A 92 -13.40 14.76 4.61
CA TYR A 92 -12.77 15.89 5.30
C TYR A 92 -11.55 16.36 4.51
N LEU A 93 -11.10 17.57 4.82
CA LEU A 93 -9.94 18.20 4.20
C LEU A 93 -8.83 18.31 5.24
N ASN A 94 -7.68 17.75 4.91
CA ASN A 94 -6.48 17.81 5.73
C ASN A 94 -5.39 18.57 4.97
N LEU A 95 -4.66 19.41 5.69
CA LEU A 95 -3.47 20.07 5.16
C LEU A 95 -2.30 19.12 5.33
N VAL A 96 -1.71 18.72 4.20
CA VAL A 96 -0.46 17.97 4.19
C VAL A 96 0.67 18.97 4.37
N LYS A 97 1.35 18.92 5.52
CA LYS A 97 2.40 19.88 5.88
C LYS A 97 3.79 19.39 5.51
N LYS A 98 4.03 18.09 5.62
CA LYS A 98 5.31 17.43 5.33
C LYS A 98 5.07 16.00 4.88
N MET A 99 5.87 15.55 3.93
CA MET A 99 5.92 14.17 3.45
C MET A 99 7.38 13.78 3.31
N ALA A 100 7.85 12.87 4.16
CA ALA A 100 9.22 12.37 4.14
C ALA A 100 9.31 11.05 4.92
N ASP A 101 10.24 10.16 4.56
CA ASP A 101 10.59 8.97 5.35
C ASP A 101 9.37 8.08 5.73
N ASN A 102 8.45 7.87 4.79
CA ASN A 102 7.19 7.12 4.99
C ASN A 102 6.25 7.72 6.05
N GLN A 103 6.47 8.98 6.44
CA GLN A 103 5.64 9.74 7.37
C GLN A 103 5.02 10.95 6.68
N ILE A 104 3.76 11.20 7.00
CA ILE A 104 3.03 12.38 6.57
C ILE A 104 2.56 13.13 7.81
N VAL A 105 2.91 14.42 7.86
CA VAL A 105 2.39 15.34 8.86
C VAL A 105 1.12 15.95 8.31
N LEU A 106 -0.01 15.56 8.88
CA LEU A 106 -1.34 16.06 8.54
C LEU A 106 -1.78 17.06 9.59
N TYR A 107 -2.40 18.15 9.14
CA TYR A 107 -3.15 19.04 10.00
C TYR A 107 -4.63 18.96 9.67
N ALA A 108 -5.43 18.56 10.64
CA ALA A 108 -6.88 18.60 10.59
C ALA A 108 -7.38 19.56 11.68
N PRO A 109 -8.27 20.51 11.40
CA PRO A 109 -8.60 21.56 12.37
C PRO A 109 -9.18 21.05 13.69
N ASN A 110 -9.91 19.93 13.64
CA ASN A 110 -10.55 19.31 14.81
C ASN A 110 -9.61 18.39 15.60
N GLN A 111 -8.52 17.93 14.98
CA GLN A 111 -7.60 16.94 15.57
C GLN A 111 -6.20 17.51 15.81
N GLY A 112 -5.91 18.70 15.29
CA GLY A 112 -4.57 19.29 15.31
C GLY A 112 -3.63 18.61 14.32
N GLU A 113 -2.34 18.63 14.65
CA GLU A 113 -1.32 17.93 13.88
C GLU A 113 -1.26 16.46 14.29
N THR A 114 -1.23 15.59 13.28
CA THR A 114 -1.08 14.15 13.44
C THR A 114 0.03 13.67 12.50
N ILE A 115 0.77 12.66 12.94
CA ILE A 115 1.76 11.97 12.12
C ILE A 115 1.15 10.62 11.77
N VAL A 116 0.97 10.37 10.48
CA VAL A 116 0.48 9.09 9.96
C VAL A 116 1.52 8.49 9.03
N THR A 117 1.46 7.19 8.80
CA THR A 117 2.28 6.60 7.75
C THR A 117 1.74 7.01 6.38
N TYR A 118 2.60 7.01 5.37
CA TYR A 118 2.19 7.28 3.99
C TYR A 118 1.03 6.37 3.56
N LEU A 119 1.11 5.09 3.91
CA LEU A 119 0.09 4.11 3.55
C LEU A 119 -1.25 4.33 4.26
N ASP A 120 -1.23 4.66 5.55
CA ASP A 120 -2.47 4.94 6.29
C ASP A 120 -3.17 6.18 5.71
N PHE A 121 -2.40 7.16 5.24
CA PHE A 121 -2.93 8.29 4.51
C PHE A 121 -3.54 7.86 3.16
N ILE A 122 -2.83 7.08 2.34
CA ILE A 122 -3.33 6.61 1.05
C ILE A 122 -4.62 5.80 1.20
N ASP A 123 -4.73 4.95 2.21
CA ASP A 123 -5.93 4.13 2.46
C ASP A 123 -7.18 5.00 2.76
N LYS A 124 -6.99 6.18 3.36
CA LYS A 124 -8.07 7.14 3.63
C LYS A 124 -8.23 8.19 2.54
N TRP A 125 -7.22 8.43 1.72
CA TRP A 125 -7.22 9.50 0.73
C TRP A 125 -8.11 9.17 -0.47
N THR A 126 -8.87 10.16 -0.94
CA THR A 126 -9.86 10.00 -2.02
C THR A 126 -9.26 10.08 -3.43
N GLY A 127 -7.96 10.35 -3.53
CA GLY A 127 -7.30 10.68 -4.78
C GLY A 127 -7.36 12.18 -5.13
N ILE A 128 -8.07 13.00 -4.35
CA ILE A 128 -8.26 14.43 -4.65
C ILE A 128 -7.33 15.28 -3.81
N VAL A 129 -6.63 16.22 -4.45
CA VAL A 129 -5.84 17.27 -3.81
C VAL A 129 -6.23 18.65 -4.36
N LEU A 130 -5.97 19.67 -3.55
CA LEU A 130 -5.95 21.07 -3.93
C LEU A 130 -4.53 21.60 -3.71
N VAL A 131 -3.96 22.14 -4.79
CA VAL A 131 -2.69 22.85 -4.79
C VAL A 131 -2.93 24.32 -5.07
N ALA A 132 -2.07 25.17 -4.53
CA ALA A 132 -2.13 26.61 -4.68
C ALA A 132 -0.72 27.19 -4.67
N GLY A 133 -0.54 28.32 -5.33
CA GLY A 133 0.75 28.96 -5.51
C GLY A 133 0.63 30.46 -5.69
N ALA A 134 1.72 31.17 -5.40
CA ALA A 134 1.78 32.62 -5.60
C ALA A 134 1.81 32.93 -7.10
N SER A 135 0.98 33.88 -7.55
CA SER A 135 1.05 34.49 -8.89
C SER A 135 1.16 33.52 -10.08
N GLY A 136 0.50 32.37 -10.03
CA GLY A 136 0.42 31.41 -11.15
C GLY A 136 1.44 30.27 -11.10
N ASP A 137 2.42 30.30 -10.20
CA ASP A 137 3.39 29.22 -10.00
C ASP A 137 2.77 28.11 -9.13
N LEU A 138 1.91 27.30 -9.73
CA LEU A 138 1.41 26.08 -9.10
C LEU A 138 2.54 25.04 -9.01
N PRO A 139 2.57 24.20 -7.95
CA PRO A 139 3.51 23.08 -7.86
C PRO A 139 3.49 22.24 -9.13
N GLU A 140 4.66 21.88 -9.66
CA GLU A 140 4.74 20.96 -10.79
C GLU A 140 4.17 19.59 -10.37
N ILE A 141 3.19 19.11 -11.13
CA ILE A 141 2.69 17.75 -10.96
C ILE A 141 3.54 16.85 -11.84
N PRO A 142 4.15 15.79 -11.28
CA PRO A 142 4.85 14.78 -12.06
C PRO A 142 3.97 14.31 -13.22
N SER A 143 4.51 14.42 -14.44
CA SER A 143 3.76 14.08 -15.64
C SER A 143 3.43 12.59 -15.66
N LYS A 144 2.23 12.23 -16.15
CA LYS A 144 1.93 10.82 -16.47
C LYS A 144 2.88 10.21 -17.51
N ARG A 145 3.71 11.02 -18.18
CA ARG A 145 4.78 10.57 -19.08
C ARG A 145 6.10 10.31 -18.36
N ASP A 146 6.15 10.48 -17.04
CA ASP A 146 7.32 10.14 -16.25
C ASP A 146 7.69 8.65 -16.49
N PRO A 147 8.93 8.34 -16.89
CA PRO A 147 9.34 6.97 -17.22
C PRO A 147 9.19 5.98 -16.06
N GLU A 148 9.39 6.42 -14.82
CA GLU A 148 9.30 5.58 -13.63
C GLU A 148 7.83 5.23 -13.33
N LEU A 149 6.95 6.23 -13.36
CA LEU A 149 5.50 6.02 -13.21
C LEU A 149 4.94 5.08 -14.29
N LEU A 150 5.36 5.26 -15.55
CA LEU A 150 4.99 4.38 -16.65
C LEU A 150 5.50 2.95 -16.44
N ALA A 151 6.68 2.78 -15.85
CA ALA A 151 7.23 1.46 -15.55
C ALA A 151 6.45 0.76 -14.42
N ILE A 152 6.07 1.49 -13.36
CA ILE A 152 5.23 1.01 -12.26
C ILE A 152 3.87 0.55 -12.79
N GLU A 153 3.18 1.39 -13.57
CA GLU A 153 1.88 1.06 -14.16
C GLU A 153 1.97 -0.18 -15.07
N LYS A 154 3.02 -0.25 -15.89
CA LYS A 154 3.28 -1.39 -16.77
C LYS A 154 3.51 -2.67 -15.97
N TYR A 155 4.27 -2.62 -14.88
CA TYR A 155 4.50 -3.76 -14.02
C TYR A 155 3.21 -4.21 -13.33
N LYS A 156 2.46 -3.30 -12.69
CA LYS A 156 1.16 -3.62 -12.07
C LYS A 156 0.22 -4.33 -13.04
N LYS A 157 0.08 -3.78 -14.26
CA LYS A 157 -0.83 -4.31 -15.28
C LYS A 157 -0.41 -5.67 -15.83
N LYS A 158 0.89 -5.90 -16.05
CA LYS A 158 1.39 -7.11 -16.72
C LYS A 158 1.82 -8.22 -15.77
N SER A 159 2.29 -7.83 -14.61
CA SER A 159 3.06 -8.70 -13.72
C SER A 159 2.40 -8.94 -12.37
N ILE A 160 1.31 -8.26 -12.00
CA ILE A 160 0.53 -8.58 -10.79
C ILE A 160 -0.88 -9.00 -11.21
N LYS A 161 -1.33 -10.15 -10.70
CA LYS A 161 -2.69 -10.65 -10.94
C LYS A 161 -3.26 -11.26 -9.67
N LEU A 162 -4.52 -10.97 -9.40
CA LEU A 162 -5.31 -11.67 -8.37
C LEU A 162 -6.17 -12.72 -9.07
N ILE A 163 -6.01 -13.97 -8.64
CA ILE A 163 -6.74 -15.10 -9.20
C ILE A 163 -7.73 -15.56 -8.12
N PRO A 164 -9.04 -15.29 -8.28
CA PRO A 164 -10.05 -15.78 -7.36
C PRO A 164 -10.14 -17.30 -7.46
N ASP A 165 -10.56 -17.93 -6.36
CA ASP A 165 -10.89 -19.37 -6.30
C ASP A 165 -9.77 -20.28 -6.83
N PHE A 166 -8.51 -19.88 -6.66
CA PHE A 166 -7.37 -20.70 -7.06
C PHE A 166 -7.30 -21.96 -6.21
N PHE A 167 -7.52 -21.83 -4.90
CA PHE A 167 -7.87 -22.94 -4.00
C PHE A 167 -9.33 -22.81 -3.58
N SER A 168 -10.02 -23.94 -3.44
CA SER A 168 -11.32 -23.95 -2.77
C SER A 168 -11.15 -23.78 -1.25
N ARG A 169 -12.20 -23.34 -0.55
CA ARG A 169 -12.19 -23.26 0.93
C ARG A 169 -11.84 -24.60 1.59
N ASN A 170 -12.31 -25.71 1.04
CA ASN A 170 -12.01 -27.05 1.57
C ASN A 170 -10.52 -27.40 1.39
N GLU A 171 -9.93 -27.06 0.23
CA GLU A 171 -8.49 -27.25 0.01
C GLU A 171 -7.66 -26.41 0.98
N CYS A 172 -8.10 -25.17 1.26
CA CYS A 172 -7.44 -24.32 2.24
C CYS A 172 -7.49 -24.92 3.65
N LEU A 173 -8.66 -25.39 4.09
CA LEU A 173 -8.83 -26.03 5.40
C LEU A 173 -8.00 -27.33 5.50
N GLU A 174 -8.03 -28.19 4.48
CA GLU A 174 -7.25 -29.43 4.46
C GLU A 174 -5.74 -29.16 4.59
N ILE A 175 -5.23 -28.13 3.91
CA ILE A 175 -3.83 -27.72 4.03
C ILE A 175 -3.52 -27.21 5.45
N ILE A 176 -4.39 -26.38 6.03
CA ILE A 176 -4.20 -25.87 7.40
C ILE A 176 -4.19 -27.03 8.39
N ASP A 177 -5.20 -27.90 8.37
CA ASP A 177 -5.32 -29.05 9.26
C ASP A 177 -4.11 -30.00 9.12
N TYR A 178 -3.70 -30.27 7.88
CA TYR A 178 -2.52 -31.09 7.60
C TYR A 178 -1.24 -30.50 8.19
N THR A 179 -1.04 -29.18 8.07
CA THR A 179 0.18 -28.52 8.54
C THR A 179 0.22 -28.34 10.06
N GLU A 180 -0.91 -28.06 10.71
CA GLU A 180 -1.03 -27.95 12.16
C GLU A 180 -0.92 -29.31 12.85
N SER A 181 -1.58 -30.36 12.34
CA SER A 181 -1.59 -31.70 12.96
C SER A 181 -0.20 -32.35 13.07
N ARG A 182 0.73 -32.00 12.18
CA ARG A 182 2.10 -32.51 12.22
C ARG A 182 3.04 -31.73 13.13
N ASN A 183 2.56 -30.62 13.71
CA ASN A 183 3.37 -29.68 14.48
C ASN A 183 4.66 -29.29 13.71
N GLY A 184 4.60 -29.33 12.37
CA GLY A 184 5.77 -29.30 11.47
C GLY A 184 6.17 -27.88 11.06
N TYR A 185 5.55 -26.88 11.68
CA TYR A 185 5.92 -25.49 11.53
C TYR A 185 7.20 -25.19 12.30
N PHE A 186 8.28 -24.90 11.57
CA PHE A 186 9.55 -24.45 12.15
C PHE A 186 9.73 -22.96 11.92
N LYS A 187 10.53 -22.29 12.75
CA LYS A 187 10.82 -20.85 12.57
C LYS A 187 11.39 -20.62 11.17
N SER A 188 10.80 -19.70 10.44
CA SER A 188 11.05 -19.55 9.02
C SER A 188 12.45 -18.98 8.76
N THR A 189 13.24 -19.60 7.89
CA THR A 189 14.62 -19.20 7.54
C THR A 189 14.73 -18.48 6.20
N VAL A 190 15.53 -17.43 6.08
CA VAL A 190 15.75 -16.77 4.77
C VAL A 190 16.96 -17.36 4.05
N THR A 191 16.92 -17.37 2.73
CA THR A 191 18.09 -17.69 1.90
C THR A 191 18.80 -16.39 1.58
N ASP A 192 20.03 -16.22 2.08
CA ASP A 192 20.80 -15.00 1.83
C ASP A 192 21.29 -14.90 0.38
N LYS A 193 21.98 -13.80 0.06
CA LYS A 193 22.56 -13.55 -1.28
C LYS A 193 23.55 -14.65 -1.71
N ASN A 194 24.11 -15.37 -0.74
CA ASN A 194 25.03 -16.48 -0.93
C ASN A 194 24.33 -17.83 -1.05
N GLY A 195 23.00 -17.90 -0.97
CA GLY A 195 22.26 -19.15 -1.05
C GLY A 195 22.25 -19.91 0.27
N GLU A 196 22.76 -19.34 1.37
CA GLU A 196 22.76 -19.97 2.68
C GLU A 196 21.44 -19.73 3.41
N VAL A 197 20.93 -20.78 4.05
CA VAL A 197 19.70 -20.73 4.84
C VAL A 197 20.05 -20.24 6.26
N LYS A 198 19.59 -19.04 6.64
CA LYS A 198 19.81 -18.46 7.98
C LYS A 198 18.49 -18.16 8.70
N ILE A 199 18.47 -18.38 10.01
CA ILE A 199 17.45 -17.78 10.88
C ILE A 199 17.88 -16.32 11.06
N ASP A 200 17.28 -15.43 10.28
CA ASP A 200 17.55 -13.99 10.34
C ASP A 200 16.32 -13.26 10.86
N GLY A 201 16.53 -12.12 11.53
CA GLY A 201 15.49 -11.23 12.05
C GLY A 201 14.64 -10.55 10.96
N SER A 202 14.85 -10.89 9.68
CA SER A 202 14.07 -10.39 8.55
C SER A 202 12.67 -11.00 8.45
N ARG A 203 12.38 -12.10 9.16
CA ARG A 203 11.02 -12.63 9.32
C ARG A 203 10.79 -13.30 10.65
N THR A 204 9.55 -13.26 11.13
CA THR A 204 9.15 -13.83 12.42
C THR A 204 8.12 -14.95 12.29
N SER A 205 7.75 -15.32 11.07
CA SER A 205 6.77 -16.38 10.76
C SER A 205 7.32 -17.79 10.98
N TYR A 206 6.42 -18.77 10.87
CA TYR A 206 6.75 -20.20 10.83
C TYR A 206 6.43 -20.79 9.45
N SER A 207 7.22 -21.76 8.99
CA SER A 207 7.08 -22.36 7.66
C SER A 207 7.20 -23.88 7.69
N ILE A 208 6.50 -24.53 6.77
CA ILE A 208 6.59 -25.96 6.50
C ILE A 208 6.61 -26.17 4.98
N ASN A 209 7.55 -26.99 4.50
CA ASN A 209 7.60 -27.39 3.10
C ASN A 209 6.80 -28.67 2.91
N LEU A 210 5.83 -28.63 2.00
CA LEU A 210 5.04 -29.78 1.60
C LEU A 210 5.69 -30.45 0.39
N SER A 211 5.71 -31.79 0.41
CA SER A 211 6.20 -32.61 -0.70
C SER A 211 5.23 -33.75 -1.02
N SER A 212 5.39 -34.35 -2.19
CA SER A 212 4.42 -35.24 -2.85
C SER A 212 3.95 -36.48 -2.09
N ARG A 213 4.59 -36.87 -1.00
CA ARG A 213 4.34 -38.20 -0.39
C ARG A 213 3.16 -38.22 0.58
N GLU A 214 2.63 -37.07 0.98
CA GLU A 214 1.80 -37.03 2.20
C GLU A 214 0.51 -36.20 2.07
N LEU A 215 0.39 -35.35 1.06
CA LEU A 215 -0.82 -34.55 0.80
C LEU A 215 -1.33 -34.83 -0.61
N SER A 216 -2.54 -35.39 -0.73
CA SER A 216 -3.17 -35.74 -2.02
C SER A 216 -3.39 -34.52 -2.92
N LEU A 217 -3.59 -33.34 -2.34
CA LEU A 217 -3.70 -32.07 -3.06
C LEU A 217 -2.39 -31.63 -3.73
N TYR A 218 -1.23 -32.09 -3.26
CA TYR A 218 0.07 -31.64 -3.77
C TYR A 218 0.23 -31.78 -5.29
N PRO A 219 0.01 -32.96 -5.91
CA PRO A 219 0.07 -33.09 -7.38
C PRO A 219 -1.00 -32.24 -8.08
N VAL A 220 -2.23 -32.18 -7.54
CA VAL A 220 -3.35 -31.42 -8.13
C VAL A 220 -3.03 -29.92 -8.19
N ILE A 221 -2.48 -29.36 -7.12
CA ILE A 221 -2.05 -27.95 -7.04
C ILE A 221 -0.93 -27.66 -8.05
N ARG A 222 0.02 -28.59 -8.22
CA ARG A 222 1.10 -28.45 -9.20
C ARG A 222 0.60 -28.52 -10.64
N ASP A 223 -0.35 -29.40 -10.94
CA ASP A 223 -1.00 -29.49 -12.25
C ASP A 223 -1.77 -28.19 -12.56
N ARG A 224 -2.60 -27.72 -11.61
CA ARG A 224 -3.31 -26.44 -11.73
C ARG A 224 -2.37 -25.26 -11.98
N THR A 225 -1.26 -25.21 -11.25
CA THR A 225 -0.23 -24.18 -11.41
C THR A 225 0.44 -24.25 -12.79
N ALA A 226 0.81 -25.45 -13.23
CA ALA A 226 1.43 -25.69 -14.53
C ALA A 226 0.50 -25.26 -15.67
N ASP A 227 -0.78 -25.62 -15.60
CA ASP A 227 -1.79 -25.30 -16.60
C ASP A 227 -2.10 -23.81 -16.66
N MET A 228 -2.18 -23.15 -15.52
CA MET A 228 -2.44 -21.70 -15.45
C MET A 228 -1.27 -20.89 -16.02
N LEU A 229 -0.04 -21.22 -15.64
CA LEU A 229 1.16 -20.46 -16.05
C LEU A 229 1.76 -20.95 -17.37
N LYS A 230 1.23 -22.04 -17.94
CA LYS A 230 1.75 -22.70 -19.15
C LYS A 230 3.23 -23.08 -19.02
N VAL A 231 3.56 -23.70 -17.89
CA VAL A 231 4.92 -24.14 -17.55
C VAL A 231 4.96 -25.64 -17.30
N ARG A 232 6.15 -26.25 -17.40
CA ARG A 232 6.33 -27.66 -17.02
C ARG A 232 6.32 -27.80 -15.51
N LYS A 233 5.70 -28.86 -14.99
CA LYS A 233 5.72 -29.19 -13.55
C LYS A 233 7.12 -29.26 -12.94
N SER A 234 8.13 -29.64 -13.72
CA SER A 234 9.53 -29.69 -13.25
C SER A 234 10.09 -28.32 -12.88
N HIS A 235 9.45 -27.21 -13.25
CA HIS A 235 9.87 -25.87 -12.86
C HIS A 235 9.25 -25.41 -11.53
N ILE A 236 8.27 -26.14 -11.02
CA ILE A 236 7.54 -25.78 -9.80
C ILE A 236 8.29 -26.35 -8.60
N GLU A 237 8.66 -25.50 -7.64
CA GLU A 237 9.29 -25.93 -6.39
C GLU A 237 8.28 -26.68 -5.49
N GLY A 238 8.73 -27.20 -4.35
CA GLY A 238 7.82 -27.67 -3.31
C GLY A 238 6.90 -26.53 -2.83
N LEU A 239 5.70 -26.87 -2.37
CA LEU A 239 4.80 -25.87 -1.80
C LEU A 239 5.33 -25.50 -0.41
N GLN A 240 5.35 -24.21 -0.08
CA GLN A 240 5.74 -23.77 1.26
C GLN A 240 4.56 -23.08 1.94
N CYS A 241 4.01 -23.70 2.98
CA CYS A 241 3.00 -23.06 3.81
C CYS A 241 3.67 -22.25 4.90
N VAL A 242 3.12 -21.06 5.15
CA VAL A 242 3.60 -20.10 6.15
C VAL A 242 2.46 -19.71 7.08
N ARG A 243 2.82 -19.50 8.35
CA ARG A 243 1.91 -19.11 9.43
C ARG A 243 2.46 -17.88 10.15
N TYR A 244 1.60 -16.89 10.34
CA TYR A 244 1.89 -15.64 11.05
C TYR A 244 0.89 -15.46 12.18
N ALA A 245 1.35 -15.51 13.42
CA ALA A 245 0.56 -15.10 14.59
C ALA A 245 0.53 -13.57 14.72
N SER A 246 -0.33 -13.05 15.60
CA SER A 246 -0.33 -11.63 15.98
C SER A 246 1.08 -11.10 16.27
N GLY A 247 1.39 -9.93 15.69
CA GLY A 247 2.69 -9.27 15.75
C GLY A 247 3.75 -9.82 14.78
N GLN A 248 3.51 -10.94 14.09
CA GLN A 248 4.48 -11.51 13.15
C GLN A 248 4.37 -10.88 11.75
N TRP A 249 5.50 -10.81 11.07
CA TRP A 249 5.68 -10.08 9.80
C TRP A 249 6.84 -10.66 8.98
N PHE A 250 7.00 -10.16 7.75
CA PHE A 250 8.16 -10.41 6.88
C PHE A 250 8.60 -9.10 6.21
N ASN A 251 9.86 -8.70 6.42
CA ASN A 251 10.47 -7.53 5.80
C ASN A 251 10.36 -7.54 4.26
N PRO A 252 10.47 -6.36 3.63
CA PRO A 252 10.63 -6.26 2.19
C PRO A 252 11.74 -7.16 1.66
N HIS A 253 11.42 -8.02 0.70
CA HIS A 253 12.35 -8.95 0.06
C HIS A 253 11.94 -9.27 -1.38
N LEU A 254 12.89 -9.83 -2.13
CA LEU A 254 12.64 -10.42 -3.43
C LEU A 254 12.60 -11.94 -3.29
N ASP A 255 11.65 -12.57 -3.96
CA ASP A 255 11.57 -14.02 -3.98
C ASP A 255 12.65 -14.67 -4.84
N THR A 256 13.28 -13.90 -5.73
CA THR A 256 14.31 -14.37 -6.66
C THR A 256 15.65 -13.70 -6.40
N ASN A 257 16.71 -14.38 -6.83
CA ASN A 257 18.07 -13.86 -6.96
C ASN A 257 18.80 -14.70 -8.04
N ASP A 258 20.07 -14.41 -8.28
CA ASP A 258 20.87 -15.11 -9.31
C ASP A 258 20.97 -16.63 -9.11
N LYS A 259 20.75 -17.13 -7.88
CA LYS A 259 20.78 -18.56 -7.53
C LYS A 259 19.40 -19.20 -7.59
N LEU A 260 18.41 -18.57 -7.00
CA LEU A 260 17.04 -19.09 -6.89
C LEU A 260 16.32 -19.08 -8.24
N ARG A 261 16.49 -18.02 -9.04
CA ARG A 261 15.93 -17.92 -10.38
C ARG A 261 14.41 -18.18 -10.47
N ARG A 262 13.63 -17.69 -9.50
CA ARG A 262 12.17 -17.88 -9.38
C ARG A 262 11.43 -16.85 -10.22
N ARG A 263 11.02 -17.22 -11.43
CA ARG A 263 10.32 -16.31 -12.36
C ARG A 263 8.94 -15.90 -11.86
N HIS A 264 8.18 -16.82 -11.27
CA HIS A 264 6.82 -16.52 -10.77
C HIS A 264 6.68 -16.89 -9.30
N THR A 265 5.88 -16.10 -8.60
CA THR A 265 5.34 -16.43 -7.28
C THR A 265 3.82 -16.47 -7.36
N LEU A 266 3.24 -17.53 -6.78
CA LEU A 266 1.85 -17.54 -6.35
C LEU A 266 1.82 -17.60 -4.82
N LEU A 267 1.27 -16.57 -4.19
CA LEU A 267 0.96 -16.56 -2.77
C LEU A 267 -0.54 -16.77 -2.61
N VAL A 268 -0.95 -17.96 -2.16
CA VAL A 268 -2.36 -18.30 -1.95
C VAL A 268 -2.72 -18.05 -0.49
N TYR A 269 -3.72 -17.22 -0.23
CA TYR A 269 -4.20 -16.98 1.14
C TYR A 269 -5.12 -18.13 1.57
N LEU A 270 -4.83 -18.76 2.71
CA LEU A 270 -5.56 -19.95 3.16
C LEU A 270 -6.69 -19.62 4.14
N ASN A 271 -6.71 -18.41 4.69
CA ASN A 271 -7.79 -17.92 5.53
C ASN A 271 -7.92 -16.39 5.44
N GLU A 272 -8.95 -15.83 6.08
CA GLU A 272 -9.25 -14.39 6.07
C GLU A 272 -9.85 -13.87 7.41
N ASP A 273 -9.90 -14.71 8.44
CA ASP A 273 -10.40 -14.43 9.79
C ASP A 273 -9.31 -13.80 10.70
N PHE A 274 -8.66 -12.74 10.20
CA PHE A 274 -7.64 -11.98 10.91
C PHE A 274 -7.63 -10.51 10.46
N SER A 275 -6.96 -9.63 11.21
CA SER A 275 -6.75 -8.23 10.82
C SER A 275 -5.28 -7.90 10.60
N GLY A 276 -4.99 -6.96 9.70
CA GLY A 276 -3.64 -6.70 9.19
C GLY A 276 -3.14 -7.81 8.27
N GLY A 277 -1.83 -8.04 8.23
CA GLY A 277 -1.27 -9.17 7.49
C GLY A 277 -1.31 -9.03 5.96
N GLU A 278 -1.46 -7.83 5.41
CA GLU A 278 -1.48 -7.59 3.97
C GLU A 278 -0.15 -7.94 3.31
N THR A 279 -0.18 -8.28 2.02
CA THR A 279 1.04 -8.32 1.21
C THR A 279 1.27 -6.93 0.61
N TYR A 280 2.40 -6.30 0.94
CA TYR A 280 2.70 -4.94 0.54
C TYR A 280 3.86 -4.88 -0.46
N PHE A 281 3.66 -4.20 -1.59
CA PHE A 281 4.68 -3.91 -2.59
C PHE A 281 5.11 -2.44 -2.47
N PRO A 282 6.23 -2.13 -1.79
CA PRO A 282 6.66 -0.76 -1.53
C PRO A 282 6.88 0.08 -2.78
N GLU A 283 7.60 -0.45 -3.77
CA GLU A 283 7.88 0.24 -5.04
C GLU A 283 6.62 0.55 -5.86
N LEU A 284 5.51 -0.09 -5.49
CA LEU A 284 4.23 0.04 -6.18
C LEU A 284 3.20 0.78 -5.34
N MET A 285 3.50 1.09 -4.06
CA MET A 285 2.52 1.58 -3.09
C MET A 285 1.22 0.78 -3.12
N LEU A 286 1.33 -0.55 -3.19
CA LEU A 286 0.20 -1.46 -3.40
C LEU A 286 0.10 -2.45 -2.24
N LYS A 287 -1.00 -2.39 -1.49
CA LYS A 287 -1.39 -3.41 -0.52
C LYS A 287 -2.38 -4.39 -1.15
N ILE A 288 -2.17 -5.68 -0.90
CA ILE A 288 -3.07 -6.75 -1.27
C ILE A 288 -3.63 -7.36 0.01
N SER A 289 -4.94 -7.18 0.22
CA SER A 289 -5.67 -7.78 1.33
C SER A 289 -5.86 -9.28 1.10
N PRO A 290 -5.56 -10.13 2.10
CA PRO A 290 -5.81 -11.56 2.04
C PRO A 290 -7.28 -11.88 1.85
N SER A 291 -7.57 -12.95 1.11
CA SER A 291 -8.92 -13.50 0.99
C SER A 291 -8.82 -14.98 0.68
N THR A 292 -9.57 -15.80 1.42
CA THR A 292 -9.44 -17.26 1.42
C THR A 292 -9.56 -17.83 0.02
N GLY A 293 -8.58 -18.65 -0.40
CA GLY A 293 -8.54 -19.31 -1.70
C GLY A 293 -8.01 -18.46 -2.85
N LYS A 294 -7.89 -17.14 -2.67
CA LYS A 294 -7.36 -16.22 -3.69
C LYS A 294 -5.85 -16.35 -3.78
N ALA A 295 -5.32 -16.46 -5.00
CA ALA A 295 -3.89 -16.41 -5.26
C ALA A 295 -3.48 -15.02 -5.75
N LEU A 296 -2.45 -14.46 -5.11
CA LEU A 296 -1.68 -13.34 -5.62
C LEU A 296 -0.56 -13.88 -6.49
N HIS A 297 -0.64 -13.65 -7.80
CA HIS A 297 0.41 -13.92 -8.76
C HIS A 297 1.27 -12.68 -8.99
N PHE A 298 2.58 -12.84 -8.92
CA PHE A 298 3.50 -11.84 -9.45
C PHE A 298 4.73 -12.41 -10.14
N MET A 299 5.33 -11.63 -11.04
CA MET A 299 6.55 -11.98 -11.77
C MET A 299 7.78 -11.37 -11.13
N ASN A 300 8.76 -12.19 -10.75
CA ASN A 300 10.04 -11.70 -10.25
C ASN A 300 11.11 -11.56 -11.35
N GLU A 301 10.90 -12.19 -12.51
CA GLU A 301 11.82 -12.09 -13.66
C GLU A 301 11.06 -11.78 -14.95
N ASP A 302 11.67 -10.99 -15.83
CA ASP A 302 11.16 -10.78 -17.18
C ASP A 302 11.44 -11.98 -18.13
N SER A 303 11.06 -11.83 -19.40
CA SER A 303 11.27 -12.85 -20.42
C SER A 303 12.76 -13.11 -20.73
N ARG A 304 13.62 -12.12 -20.46
CA ARG A 304 15.08 -12.19 -20.65
C ARG A 304 15.82 -12.70 -19.41
N GLY A 305 15.11 -12.90 -18.30
CA GLY A 305 15.68 -13.36 -17.05
C GLY A 305 16.27 -12.24 -16.19
N ASN A 306 15.95 -10.97 -16.47
CA ASN A 306 16.30 -9.87 -15.58
C ASN A 306 15.36 -9.88 -14.37
N ILE A 307 15.92 -9.65 -13.18
CA ILE A 307 15.14 -9.51 -11.95
C ILE A 307 14.33 -8.22 -12.03
N LEU A 308 13.05 -8.29 -11.68
CA LEU A 308 12.13 -7.16 -11.66
C LEU A 308 12.13 -6.55 -10.26
N PRO A 309 12.74 -5.37 -10.03
CA PRO A 309 12.83 -4.77 -8.69
C PRO A 309 11.46 -4.44 -8.10
N PHE A 310 10.47 -4.14 -8.95
CA PHE A 310 9.07 -3.91 -8.57
C PHE A 310 8.37 -5.13 -7.94
N SER A 311 9.00 -6.31 -7.95
CA SER A 311 8.53 -7.49 -7.22
C SER A 311 8.91 -7.48 -5.73
N LEU A 312 9.65 -6.46 -5.27
CA LEU A 312 9.94 -6.26 -3.86
C LEU A 312 8.63 -6.21 -3.08
N HIS A 313 8.50 -7.07 -2.07
CA HIS A 313 7.28 -7.20 -1.31
C HIS A 313 7.53 -7.62 0.14
N ALA A 314 6.56 -7.33 1.00
CA ALA A 314 6.60 -7.60 2.43
C ALA A 314 5.29 -8.24 2.89
N GLY A 315 5.34 -8.97 4.00
CA GLY A 315 4.15 -9.35 4.76
C GLY A 315 4.01 -8.39 5.93
N LEU A 316 2.99 -7.53 5.89
CA LEU A 316 2.72 -6.59 6.98
C LEU A 316 2.36 -7.36 8.27
N PRO A 317 2.53 -6.74 9.45
CA PRO A 317 2.18 -7.38 10.72
C PRO A 317 0.73 -7.83 10.76
N VAL A 318 0.51 -9.08 11.18
CA VAL A 318 -0.83 -9.52 11.61
C VAL A 318 -1.14 -8.81 12.92
N GLN A 319 -2.27 -8.13 13.01
CA GLN A 319 -2.67 -7.43 14.23
C GLN A 319 -3.40 -8.40 15.17
N ASN A 320 -4.47 -9.05 14.69
CA ASN A 320 -5.28 -9.98 15.46
C ASN A 320 -5.53 -11.27 14.66
N GLY A 321 -5.52 -12.41 15.32
CA GLY A 321 -5.74 -13.72 14.70
C GLY A 321 -4.45 -14.37 14.18
N VAL A 322 -4.61 -15.33 13.27
CA VAL A 322 -3.49 -16.06 12.65
C VAL A 322 -3.69 -16.06 11.14
N LYS A 323 -2.67 -15.66 10.38
CA LYS A 323 -2.66 -15.72 8.93
C LYS A 323 -1.95 -16.98 8.45
N TYR A 324 -2.60 -17.71 7.55
CA TYR A 324 -2.03 -18.84 6.82
C TYR A 324 -1.94 -18.51 5.32
N ALA A 325 -0.81 -18.84 4.70
CA ALA A 325 -0.64 -18.71 3.25
C ALA A 325 0.22 -19.84 2.68
N CYS A 326 0.10 -20.09 1.38
CA CYS A 326 0.89 -21.08 0.66
C CYS A 326 1.66 -20.41 -0.49
N ASN A 327 2.99 -20.49 -0.45
CA ASN A 327 3.88 -20.07 -1.52
C ASN A 327 4.05 -21.20 -2.53
N ILE A 328 3.88 -20.86 -3.81
CA ILE A 328 4.20 -21.71 -4.96
C ILE A 328 5.17 -20.93 -5.85
N TRP A 329 6.44 -21.32 -5.83
CA TRP A 329 7.46 -20.70 -6.66
C TRP A 329 7.69 -21.49 -7.94
N VAL A 330 7.82 -20.78 -9.05
CA VAL A 330 8.12 -21.35 -10.37
C VAL A 330 9.43 -20.77 -10.87
N LYS A 331 10.41 -21.64 -11.10
CA LYS A 331 11.76 -21.28 -11.56
C LYS A 331 11.81 -21.10 -13.08
N SER A 332 12.73 -20.23 -13.54
CA SER A 332 13.01 -20.07 -14.98
C SER A 332 13.73 -21.30 -15.58
N ARG A 333 14.33 -22.14 -14.74
CA ARG A 333 14.95 -23.43 -15.08
C ARG A 333 14.31 -24.54 -14.26
N PRO A 334 14.45 -25.84 -14.63
CA PRO A 334 13.93 -26.93 -13.82
C PRO A 334 14.39 -26.81 -12.35
N ALA A 335 13.45 -27.00 -11.43
CA ALA A 335 13.75 -27.11 -10.02
C ALA A 335 14.54 -28.40 -9.78
N THR A 336 15.69 -28.28 -9.14
CA THR A 336 16.43 -29.43 -8.64
C THR A 336 15.61 -30.05 -7.51
N HIS A 337 15.25 -31.32 -7.68
CA HIS A 337 14.52 -32.10 -6.69
C HIS A 337 15.40 -32.54 -5.53
#